data_AF-A0A528K153-F1
#
_entry.id   AF-A0A528K153-F1
#
_cell.length_a   1.000
_cell.length_b   1.000
_cell.length_c   1.000
_cell.angle_alpha   90.00
_cell.angle_beta   90.00
_cell.angle_gamma   90.00
#
_symmetry.space_group_name_H-M   'P 1'
#
loop_
_entity.id
_entity.type
_entity.pdbx_description
1 polymer ?
#
loop_
_entity_poly.entity_id
_entity_poly.type
_entity_poly.pdbx_seq_one_letter_code
_entity_poly.pdbx_strand_id
1 'polypeptide(L)'
;MAGSAAGLATVAAAGAAGLAGLLAAAPSLQLAMKIAGSLYLIWLAWKIGRSGPPYLDVAMSKPNSFFGGAGLQWTNPKGWAMGLGAAASFAALANGPLQLAFLLGTVFGLAAALSLSAWCVAGTLLARLLRTERQWRVLNAVLGLLLAASIIPMWQPA
;
A
#
# COMPACT_ATOMS: atom_id res chain seq x y z
N MET A 1 -8.14 7.69 -1.62
CA MET A 1 -8.05 7.11 -0.26
C MET A 1 -9.05 5.99 -0.05
N ALA A 2 -10.36 6.25 -0.23
CA ALA A 2 -11.40 5.22 -0.11
C ALA A 2 -11.11 3.96 -0.96
N GLY A 3 -10.70 4.13 -2.22
CA GLY A 3 -10.31 3.00 -3.08
C GLY A 3 -9.17 2.16 -2.50
N SER A 4 -8.10 2.77 -2.02
CA SER A 4 -6.96 2.04 -1.43
C SER A 4 -7.28 1.40 -0.08
N ALA A 5 -8.13 2.01 0.74
CA ALA A 5 -8.60 1.40 1.98
C ALA A 5 -9.52 0.20 1.71
N ALA A 6 -10.47 0.36 0.77
CA ALA A 6 -11.34 -0.73 0.31
C ALA A 6 -10.53 -1.87 -0.35
N GLY A 7 -9.53 -1.54 -1.17
CA GLY A 7 -8.60 -2.51 -1.73
C GLY A 7 -7.90 -3.32 -0.65
N LEU A 8 -7.34 -2.67 0.38
CA LEU A 8 -6.68 -3.38 1.48
C LEU A 8 -7.67 -4.24 2.29
N ALA A 9 -8.86 -3.72 2.57
CA ALA A 9 -9.94 -4.46 3.24
C ALA A 9 -10.27 -5.75 2.49
N THR A 10 -10.47 -5.65 1.17
CA THR A 10 -10.80 -6.81 0.33
C THR A 10 -9.65 -7.81 0.20
N VAL A 11 -8.40 -7.35 0.12
CA VAL A 11 -7.22 -8.24 0.11
C VAL A 11 -7.05 -8.95 1.44
N ALA A 12 -7.25 -8.26 2.57
CA ALA A 12 -7.19 -8.86 3.90
C ALA A 12 -8.31 -9.90 4.09
N ALA A 13 -9.54 -9.56 3.69
CA ALA A 13 -10.67 -10.48 3.71
C ALA A 13 -10.42 -11.72 2.82
N ALA A 14 -9.89 -11.53 1.61
CA ALA A 14 -9.56 -12.63 0.71
C ALA A 14 -8.46 -13.53 1.28
N GLY A 15 -7.43 -12.95 1.91
CA GLY A 15 -6.40 -13.71 2.61
C GLY A 15 -6.98 -14.59 3.72
N ALA A 16 -7.88 -14.03 4.52
CA ALA A 16 -8.57 -14.72 5.60
C ALA A 16 -9.58 -15.78 5.14
N ALA A 17 -10.22 -15.56 3.99
CA ALA A 17 -11.10 -16.55 3.36
C ALA A 17 -10.32 -17.73 2.73
N GLY A 18 -8.98 -17.73 2.82
CA GLY A 18 -8.12 -18.80 2.32
C GLY A 18 -7.69 -18.65 0.87
N LEU A 19 -8.10 -17.57 0.17
CA LEU A 19 -7.71 -17.33 -1.23
C LEU A 19 -6.20 -17.17 -1.38
N ALA A 20 -5.52 -16.70 -0.33
CA ALA A 20 -4.08 -16.55 -0.34
C ALA A 20 -3.32 -17.89 -0.26
N GLY A 21 -3.95 -18.97 0.22
CA GLY A 21 -3.39 -20.33 0.12
C GLY A 21 -3.29 -20.81 -1.32
N LEU A 22 -4.25 -20.42 -2.18
CA LEU A 22 -4.20 -20.68 -3.63
C LEU A 22 -3.08 -19.89 -4.32
N LEU A 23 -2.84 -18.64 -3.88
CA LEU A 23 -1.70 -17.85 -4.35
C LEU A 23 -0.36 -18.43 -3.89
N ALA A 24 -0.28 -18.95 -2.67
CA ALA A 24 0.92 -19.63 -2.16
C ALA A 24 1.23 -20.93 -2.94
N ALA A 25 0.19 -21.62 -3.41
CA ALA A 25 0.32 -22.78 -4.30
C ALA A 25 0.74 -22.41 -5.74
N ALA A 26 0.79 -21.12 -6.09
CA ALA A 26 1.26 -20.61 -7.38
C ALA A 26 2.51 -19.72 -7.23
N PRO A 27 3.70 -20.30 -6.95
CA PRO A 27 4.95 -19.54 -6.75
C PRO A 27 5.31 -18.62 -7.92
N SER A 28 4.96 -19.02 -9.16
CA SER A 28 5.18 -18.22 -10.35
C SER A 28 4.37 -16.92 -10.36
N LEU A 29 3.12 -16.95 -9.88
CA LEU A 29 2.26 -15.77 -9.76
C LEU A 29 2.79 -14.83 -8.67
N GLN A 30 3.20 -15.39 -7.53
CA GLN A 30 3.79 -14.61 -6.44
C GLN A 30 5.09 -13.92 -6.90
N LEU A 31 5.95 -14.63 -7.64
CA LEU A 31 7.15 -14.06 -8.25
C LEU A 31 6.81 -12.96 -9.25
N ALA A 32 5.85 -13.19 -10.15
CA ALA A 32 5.42 -12.18 -11.12
C ALA A 32 4.91 -10.90 -10.44
N MET A 33 4.11 -11.03 -9.37
CA MET A 33 3.64 -9.89 -8.57
C MET A 33 4.79 -9.16 -7.86
N LYS A 34 5.77 -9.90 -7.31
CA LYS A 34 6.97 -9.30 -6.68
C LYS A 34 7.77 -8.50 -7.69
N ILE A 35 7.98 -9.04 -8.89
CA ILE A 35 8.70 -8.35 -9.98
C ILE A 35 7.92 -7.11 -10.41
N ALA A 36 6.64 -7.25 -10.78
CA ALA A 36 5.81 -6.16 -11.25
C ALA A 36 5.68 -5.04 -10.21
N GLY A 37 5.43 -5.40 -8.95
CA GLY A 37 5.39 -4.46 -7.83
C GLY A 37 6.72 -3.75 -7.60
N SER A 38 7.85 -4.48 -7.64
CA SER A 38 9.18 -3.89 -7.48
C SER A 38 9.51 -2.89 -8.59
N LEU A 39 9.26 -3.25 -9.85
CA LEU A 39 9.48 -2.35 -10.99
C LEU A 39 8.63 -1.08 -10.87
N TYR A 40 7.36 -1.23 -10.49
CA TYR A 40 6.48 -0.10 -10.25
C TYR A 40 6.97 0.80 -9.11
N LEU A 41 7.40 0.22 -7.99
CA LEU A 41 7.91 0.98 -6.84
C LEU A 41 9.24 1.68 -7.14
N ILE A 42 10.14 1.07 -7.91
CA ILE A 42 11.38 1.71 -8.38
C ILE A 42 11.03 2.90 -9.29
N TRP A 43 10.12 2.70 -10.25
CA TRP A 43 9.64 3.78 -11.11
C TRP A 43 9.01 4.92 -10.30
N LEU A 44 8.21 4.59 -9.29
CA LEU A 44 7.57 5.56 -8.41
C LEU A 44 8.59 6.29 -7.52
N ALA A 45 9.57 5.57 -6.98
CA ALA A 45 10.67 6.13 -6.18
C ALA A 45 11.50 7.13 -7.00
N TRP A 46 11.81 6.78 -8.25
CA TRP A 46 12.48 7.69 -9.18
C TRP A 46 11.65 8.94 -9.47
N LYS A 47 10.35 8.77 -9.71
CA LYS A 47 9.43 9.88 -9.96
C LYS A 47 9.33 10.82 -8.76
N ILE A 48 9.17 10.26 -7.55
CA ILE A 48 9.13 11.04 -6.30
C ILE A 48 10.46 11.75 -6.09
N GLY A 49 11.60 11.05 -6.16
CA GLY A 49 12.92 11.60 -5.89
C GLY A 49 13.33 12.77 -6.80
N ARG A 50 12.84 12.81 -8.05
CA ARG A 50 13.08 13.91 -9.00
C ARG A 50 12.02 15.01 -8.97
N SER A 51 11.00 14.87 -8.14
CA SER A 51 9.93 15.87 -8.04
C SER A 51 10.42 17.12 -7.30
N GLY A 52 10.04 18.29 -7.81
CA GLY A 52 10.25 19.58 -7.15
C GLY A 52 9.12 19.91 -6.16
N PRO A 53 9.06 21.15 -5.66
CA PRO A 53 7.91 21.64 -4.92
C PRO A 53 6.62 21.43 -5.72
N PRO A 54 5.49 21.15 -5.05
CA PRO A 54 4.21 20.97 -5.73
C PRO A 54 3.84 22.24 -6.49
N TYR A 55 3.61 22.13 -7.81
CA TYR A 55 3.04 23.21 -8.61
C TYR A 55 1.57 23.37 -8.22
N LEU A 56 1.25 24.47 -7.52
CA LEU A 56 -0.11 24.76 -7.06
C LEU A 56 -1.06 25.21 -8.20
N ASP A 57 -0.51 25.58 -9.37
CA ASP A 57 -1.27 26.12 -10.52
C ASP A 57 -1.67 25.09 -11.58
N VAL A 58 -1.25 23.83 -11.47
CA VAL A 58 -1.67 22.80 -12.43
C VAL A 58 -2.96 22.18 -11.92
N ALA A 59 -4.05 22.32 -12.68
CA ALA A 59 -5.31 21.63 -12.48
C ALA A 59 -5.04 20.23 -11.92
N MET A 60 -5.43 20.03 -10.65
CA MET A 60 -5.15 18.82 -9.87
C MET A 60 -5.19 17.59 -10.77
N SER A 61 -4.02 16.95 -10.98
CA SER A 61 -3.93 15.69 -11.71
C SER A 61 -5.06 14.78 -11.22
N LYS A 62 -5.84 14.23 -12.17
CA LYS A 62 -7.09 13.50 -11.86
C LYS A 62 -6.86 12.59 -10.66
N PRO A 63 -7.64 12.75 -9.57
CA PRO A 63 -7.53 11.88 -8.42
C PRO A 63 -7.60 10.43 -8.89
N ASN A 64 -6.72 9.57 -8.36
CA ASN A 64 -6.75 8.16 -8.69
C ASN A 64 -8.17 7.64 -8.40
N SER A 65 -8.81 7.03 -9.41
CA SER A 65 -10.21 6.60 -9.27
C SER A 65 -10.33 5.60 -8.13
N PHE A 66 -11.55 5.42 -7.61
CA PHE A 66 -11.80 4.42 -6.57
C PHE A 66 -11.24 3.04 -6.98
N PHE A 67 -11.53 2.62 -8.21
CA PHE A 67 -11.03 1.36 -8.77
C PHE A 67 -9.51 1.34 -8.98
N GLY A 68 -8.91 2.46 -9.41
CA GLY A 68 -7.45 2.56 -9.53
C GLY A 68 -6.74 2.39 -8.19
N GLY A 69 -7.28 2.99 -7.13
CA GLY A 69 -6.76 2.83 -5.76
C GLY A 69 -6.97 1.42 -5.20
N ALA A 70 -8.10 0.78 -5.49
CA ALA A 70 -8.41 -0.57 -5.03
C ALA A 70 -7.59 -1.64 -5.76
N GLY A 71 -7.49 -1.52 -7.10
CA GLY A 71 -6.74 -2.46 -7.94
C GLY A 71 -5.26 -2.50 -7.59
N LEU A 72 -4.66 -1.36 -7.21
CA LEU A 72 -3.26 -1.32 -6.77
C LEU A 72 -2.98 -2.18 -5.54
N GLN A 73 -3.97 -2.33 -4.63
CA GLN A 73 -3.79 -3.21 -3.46
C GLN A 73 -3.89 -4.68 -3.83
N TRP A 74 -4.76 -5.02 -4.79
CA TRP A 74 -4.91 -6.39 -5.28
C TRP A 74 -3.65 -6.91 -6.00
N THR A 75 -2.95 -6.04 -6.72
CA THR A 75 -1.68 -6.38 -7.36
C THR A 75 -0.48 -6.32 -6.41
N ASN A 76 -0.66 -5.83 -5.18
CA ASN A 76 0.41 -5.64 -4.21
C ASN A 76 0.64 -6.92 -3.37
N PRO A 77 1.70 -7.69 -3.62
CA PRO A 77 1.96 -8.93 -2.87
C PRO A 77 2.31 -8.65 -1.40
N LYS A 78 2.70 -7.42 -1.03
CA LYS A 78 2.86 -7.02 0.38
C LYS A 78 1.52 -7.02 1.12
N GLY A 79 0.45 -6.58 0.45
CA GLY A 79 -0.91 -6.62 1.00
C GLY A 79 -1.36 -8.07 1.26
N TRP A 80 -1.07 -8.98 0.32
CA TRP A 80 -1.37 -10.40 0.47
C TRP A 80 -0.57 -11.07 1.59
N ALA A 81 0.74 -10.81 1.69
CA ALA A 81 1.58 -11.34 2.76
C ALA A 81 1.09 -10.87 4.15
N MET A 82 0.71 -9.60 4.27
CA MET A 82 0.11 -9.07 5.49
C MET A 82 -1.23 -9.75 5.81
N GLY A 83 -2.11 -9.91 4.82
CA GLY A 83 -3.41 -10.57 4.98
C GLY A 83 -3.27 -12.02 5.44
N LEU A 84 -2.29 -12.75 4.92
CA LEU A 84 -1.93 -14.11 5.34
C LEU A 84 -1.45 -14.15 6.79
N GLY A 85 -0.49 -13.28 7.14
CA GLY A 85 0.02 -13.19 8.50
C GLY A 85 -1.10 -12.90 9.50
N ALA A 86 -1.98 -11.94 9.17
CA ALA A 86 -3.13 -11.63 10.00
C ALA A 86 -4.11 -12.81 10.12
N ALA A 87 -4.44 -13.47 9.01
CA ALA A 87 -5.32 -14.63 9.01
C ALA A 87 -4.76 -15.77 9.88
N ALA A 88 -3.46 -16.05 9.79
CA ALA A 88 -2.81 -17.07 10.60
C ALA A 88 -2.76 -16.68 12.09
N SER A 89 -2.40 -15.43 12.40
CA SER A 89 -2.32 -14.95 13.80
C SER A 89 -3.68 -14.86 14.49
N PHE A 90 -4.76 -14.60 13.74
CA PHE A 90 -6.08 -14.34 14.30
C PHE A 90 -7.10 -15.44 13.99
N ALA A 91 -6.68 -16.59 13.47
CA ALA A 91 -7.56 -17.70 13.11
C ALA A 91 -8.49 -18.14 14.26
N ALA A 92 -7.99 -18.11 15.51
CA ALA A 92 -8.74 -18.50 16.70
C ALA A 92 -9.85 -17.52 17.13
N LEU A 93 -9.89 -16.30 16.56
CA LEU A 93 -10.89 -15.29 16.90
C LEU A 93 -12.23 -15.48 16.18
N ALA A 94 -12.33 -16.45 15.27
CA ALA A 94 -13.52 -16.67 14.45
C ALA A 94 -13.88 -18.16 14.37
N ASN A 95 -15.17 -18.45 14.29
CA ASN A 95 -15.68 -19.81 14.17
C ASN A 95 -15.60 -20.35 12.72
N GLY A 96 -15.14 -19.53 11.78
CA GLY A 96 -14.93 -19.95 10.40
C GLY A 96 -14.35 -18.87 9.49
N PRO A 97 -13.94 -19.24 8.26
CA PRO A 97 -13.18 -18.36 7.36
C PRO A 97 -13.95 -17.10 6.94
N LEU A 98 -15.26 -17.20 6.75
CA LEU A 98 -16.10 -16.07 6.37
C LEU A 98 -16.21 -15.02 7.48
N GLN A 99 -16.35 -15.47 8.74
CA GLN A 99 -16.39 -14.57 9.89
C GLN A 99 -15.02 -13.89 10.10
N LEU A 100 -13.92 -14.64 9.93
CA LEU A 100 -12.57 -14.10 9.99
C LEU A 100 -12.32 -13.07 8.87
N ALA A 101 -12.77 -13.36 7.66
CA ALA A 101 -12.68 -12.47 6.51
C ALA A 101 -13.43 -11.15 6.73
N PHE A 102 -14.63 -11.22 7.28
CA PHE A 102 -15.39 -10.03 7.62
C PHE A 102 -14.69 -9.19 8.71
N LEU A 103 -14.21 -9.83 9.78
CA LEU A 103 -13.47 -9.17 10.85
C LEU A 103 -12.20 -8.49 10.33
N LEU A 104 -11.31 -9.24 9.69
CA LEU A 104 -10.03 -8.71 9.20
C LEU A 104 -10.24 -7.66 8.11
N GLY A 105 -11.15 -7.88 7.17
CA GLY A 105 -11.47 -6.90 6.14
C GLY A 105 -11.97 -5.58 6.73
N THR A 106 -12.88 -5.64 7.70
CA THR A 106 -13.44 -4.43 8.34
C THR A 106 -12.38 -3.70 9.16
N VAL A 107 -11.65 -4.42 10.02
CA VAL A 107 -10.63 -3.81 10.91
C VAL A 107 -9.50 -3.19 10.09
N PHE A 108 -8.95 -3.91 9.11
CA PHE A 108 -7.87 -3.38 8.28
C PHE A 108 -8.34 -2.26 7.35
N GLY A 109 -9.57 -2.34 6.84
CA GLY A 109 -10.16 -1.27 6.04
C GLY A 109 -10.32 0.03 6.82
N LEU A 110 -10.87 -0.05 8.04
CA LEU A 110 -11.02 1.11 8.93
C LEU A 110 -9.67 1.66 9.37
N ALA A 111 -8.75 0.79 9.80
CA ALA A 111 -7.40 1.19 10.18
C ALA A 111 -6.66 1.87 9.02
N ALA A 112 -6.79 1.34 7.79
CA ALA A 112 -6.21 1.95 6.61
C ALA A 112 -6.83 3.32 6.32
N ALA A 113 -8.16 3.46 6.40
CA ALA A 113 -8.82 4.74 6.18
C ALA A 113 -8.36 5.80 7.18
N LEU A 114 -8.29 5.46 8.47
CA LEU A 114 -7.83 6.36 9.53
C LEU A 114 -6.36 6.72 9.37
N SER A 115 -5.50 5.72 9.17
CA SER A 115 -4.06 5.91 9.00
C SER A 115 -3.74 6.76 7.76
N LEU A 116 -4.38 6.46 6.63
CA LEU A 116 -4.23 7.25 5.40
C LEU A 116 -4.71 8.69 5.59
N SER A 117 -5.83 8.88 6.28
CA SER A 117 -6.35 10.23 6.56
C SER A 117 -5.38 11.02 7.44
N ALA A 118 -4.90 10.41 8.53
CA ALA A 118 -3.91 11.01 9.42
C ALA A 118 -2.62 11.35 8.68
N TRP A 119 -2.15 10.44 7.82
CA TRP A 119 -0.98 10.66 6.96
C TRP A 119 -1.18 11.84 6.01
N CYS A 120 -2.36 11.94 5.38
CA CYS A 120 -2.70 13.07 4.52
C CYS A 120 -2.66 14.40 5.27
N VAL A 121 -3.28 14.45 6.47
CA VAL A 121 -3.25 15.66 7.30
C VAL A 121 -1.81 16.01 7.68
N ALA A 122 -1.04 15.05 8.18
CA ALA A 122 0.36 15.26 8.52
C ALA A 122 1.18 15.76 7.31
N GLY A 123 0.95 15.20 6.12
CA GLY A 123 1.56 15.64 4.88
C GLY A 123 1.22 17.09 4.53
N THR A 124 -0.03 17.51 4.71
CA THR A 124 -0.43 18.92 4.49
C THR A 124 0.21 19.88 5.50
N LEU A 125 0.38 19.45 6.76
CA LEU A 125 1.05 20.26 7.79
C LEU A 125 2.54 20.38 7.49
N LEU A 126 3.20 19.26 7.14
CA LEU A 126 4.61 19.24 6.76
C LEU A 126 4.86 20.11 5.52
N ALA A 127 3.97 20.05 4.53
CA ALA A 127 4.05 20.89 3.34
C ALA A 127 4.04 22.39 3.66
N ARG A 128 3.34 22.82 4.72
CA ARG A 128 3.33 24.24 5.18
C ARG A 128 4.66 24.67 5.82
N LEU A 129 5.45 23.72 6.32
CA LEU A 129 6.76 23.99 6.92
C LEU A 129 7.87 24.12 5.87
N LEU A 130 7.67 23.54 4.68
CA LEU A 130 8.64 23.54 3.58
C LEU A 130 8.48 24.81 2.73
N ARG A 131 9.38 25.77 2.92
CA ARG A 131 9.28 27.11 2.30
C ARG A 131 10.17 27.29 1.08
N THR A 132 11.17 26.43 0.90
CA THR A 132 12.17 26.57 -0.18
C THR A 132 12.21 25.35 -1.09
N GLU A 133 12.55 25.58 -2.35
CA GLU A 133 12.69 24.50 -3.34
C GLU A 133 13.71 23.44 -2.91
N ARG A 134 14.81 23.85 -2.27
CA ARG A 134 15.83 22.93 -1.77
C ARG A 134 15.28 21.98 -0.70
N GLN A 135 14.46 22.47 0.23
CA GLN A 135 13.81 21.64 1.26
C GLN A 135 12.89 20.59 0.62
N TRP A 136 12.10 20.97 -0.39
CA TRP A 136 11.25 20.04 -1.13
C TRP A 136 12.05 18.98 -1.88
N ARG A 137 13.12 19.37 -2.59
CA ARG A 137 14.00 18.44 -3.29
C ARG A 137 14.66 17.44 -2.32
N VAL A 138 15.12 17.90 -1.15
CA VAL A 138 15.70 17.03 -0.12
C VAL A 138 14.65 16.06 0.43
N LEU A 139 13.47 16.55 0.81
CA LEU A 139 12.39 15.69 1.31
C LEU A 139 12.02 14.62 0.27
N ASN A 140 11.79 15.02 -0.97
CA ASN A 140 11.41 14.13 -2.06
C ASN A 140 12.50 13.09 -2.35
N ALA A 141 13.78 13.49 -2.33
CA ALA A 141 14.90 12.56 -2.45
C ALA A 141 14.91 11.53 -1.30
N VAL A 142 14.71 11.97 -0.06
CA VAL A 142 14.62 11.08 1.11
C VAL A 142 13.44 10.12 0.99
N LEU A 143 12.25 10.61 0.65
CA LEU A 143 11.07 9.77 0.46
C LEU A 143 11.25 8.75 -0.68
N GLY A 144 11.86 9.17 -1.79
CA GLY A 144 12.19 8.28 -2.90
C GLY A 144 13.19 7.18 -2.48
N LEU A 145 14.24 7.54 -1.74
CA LEU A 145 15.22 6.58 -1.22
C LEU A 145 14.59 5.60 -0.22
N LEU A 146 13.76 6.09 0.71
CA LEU A 146 13.04 5.24 1.65
C LEU A 146 12.08 4.28 0.93
N LEU A 147 11.40 4.76 -0.12
CA LEU A 147 10.52 3.91 -0.94
C LEU A 147 11.31 2.82 -1.66
N ALA A 148 12.45 3.16 -2.29
CA ALA A 148 13.32 2.18 -2.93
C ALA A 148 13.88 1.17 -1.92
N ALA A 149 14.33 1.63 -0.74
CA ALA A 149 14.83 0.79 0.33
C ALA A 149 13.76 -0.18 0.84
N SER A 150 12.49 0.21 0.83
CA SER A 150 11.37 -0.65 1.26
C SER A 150 11.15 -1.89 0.39
N ILE A 151 11.79 -1.95 -0.79
CA ILE A 151 11.76 -3.10 -1.69
C ILE A 151 12.71 -4.20 -1.21
N ILE A 152 13.80 -3.86 -0.50
CA ILE A 152 14.83 -4.83 -0.08
C ILE A 152 14.23 -5.98 0.75
N PRO A 153 13.43 -5.73 1.80
CA PRO A 153 12.84 -6.80 2.61
C PRO A 153 11.89 -7.71 1.83
N MET A 154 11.34 -7.22 0.70
CA MET A 154 10.44 -7.99 -0.14
C MET A 154 11.15 -9.18 -0.81
N TRP A 155 12.47 -9.10 -1.01
CA TRP A 155 13.29 -10.12 -1.65
C TRP A 155 14.11 -10.95 -0.67
N GLN A 156 14.07 -10.62 0.62
CA GLN A 156 14.70 -11.43 1.65
C GLN A 156 13.92 -12.75 1.80
N PRO A 157 14.62 -13.90 1.93
CA PRO A 157 13.97 -15.14 2.34
C PRO A 157 13.37 -14.95 3.74
N ALA A 158 12.12 -15.40 3.91
CA ALA A 158 11.41 -15.39 5.19
C ALA A 158 11.96 -16.46 6.12
#